data_AF-A0A1H2SU12-F1
#
_entry.id   AF-A0A1H2SU12-F1
#
_cell.length_a   1.000
_cell.length_b   1.000
_cell.length_c   1.000
_cell.angle_alpha   90.00
_cell.angle_beta   90.00
_cell.angle_gamma   90.00
#
_symmetry.space_group_name_H-M   'P 1'
#
loop_
_entity.id
_entity.type
_entity.pdbx_description
1 polymer ?
#
loop_
_entity_poly.entity_id
_entity_poly.type
_entity_poly.pdbx_seq_one_letter_code
_entity_poly.pdbx_strand_id
1 'polypeptide(L)'
;MTNLKNGPRWKLVGNAVTVGVARWLVDRLHAPSSVVVQNREVRSLDRWPDAAYGEGGRIRVFEASAWPLRHDYRHLLDLLAPSESAPLSHRAASGFLERASRSRLKFLPAFLADLKEHIVFMRGDPSPESKSTPARRLDTGRTQHAVD
;
A
#
# COMPACT_ATOMS: atom_id res chain seq x y z
N MET A 1 26.10 1.16 -19.24
CA MET A 1 24.66 1.34 -18.99
C MET A 1 24.51 2.39 -17.89
N THR A 2 24.09 3.59 -18.25
CA THR A 2 23.99 4.75 -17.36
C THR A 2 22.88 4.53 -16.33
N ASN A 3 23.26 4.57 -15.06
CA ASN A 3 22.38 4.44 -13.91
C ASN A 3 21.50 5.72 -13.81
N LEU A 4 20.42 5.78 -14.61
CA LEU A 4 19.45 6.86 -14.52
C LEU A 4 18.79 6.77 -13.15
N LYS A 5 19.20 7.64 -12.23
CA LYS A 5 18.54 7.85 -10.94
C LYS A 5 17.07 8.13 -11.26
N ASN A 6 16.19 7.15 -10.99
CA ASN A 6 14.75 7.19 -11.23
C ASN A 6 14.00 8.35 -10.51
N GLY A 7 14.71 9.30 -9.89
CA GLY A 7 14.18 10.33 -9.01
C GLY A 7 13.20 11.33 -9.64
N PRO A 8 13.49 11.95 -10.81
CA PRO A 8 12.63 13.02 -11.34
C PRO A 8 11.21 12.54 -11.70
N ARG A 9 11.09 11.39 -12.37
CA ARG A 9 9.79 10.81 -12.74
C ARG A 9 8.96 10.47 -11.52
N TRP A 10 9.54 9.78 -10.54
CA TRP A 10 8.81 9.40 -9.32
C TRP A 10 8.41 10.60 -8.47
N LYS A 11 9.20 11.68 -8.47
CA LYS A 11 8.81 12.94 -7.83
C LYS A 11 7.56 13.54 -8.49
N LEU A 12 7.45 13.48 -9.81
CA LEU A 12 6.25 13.96 -10.52
C LEU A 12 5.04 13.06 -10.27
N VAL A 13 5.22 11.75 -10.36
CA VAL A 13 4.13 10.78 -10.10
C VAL A 13 3.59 10.90 -8.68
N GLY A 14 4.46 11.05 -7.67
CA GLY A 14 4.05 11.17 -6.27
C GLY A 14 3.27 12.45 -5.92
N ASN A 15 3.32 13.47 -6.78
CA ASN A 15 2.57 14.72 -6.61
C ASN A 15 1.42 14.87 -7.62
N ALA A 16 1.22 13.88 -8.51
CA ALA A 16 0.17 13.94 -9.50
C ALA A 16 -1.20 13.71 -8.87
N VAL A 17 -2.22 14.37 -9.40
CA VAL A 17 -3.62 14.09 -9.09
C VAL A 17 -4.08 12.82 -9.81
N THR A 18 -5.06 12.13 -9.26
CA THR A 18 -5.62 10.93 -9.89
C THR A 18 -6.37 11.33 -11.17
N VAL A 19 -5.96 10.75 -12.31
CA VAL A 19 -6.53 11.07 -13.63
C VAL A 19 -8.05 10.87 -13.66
N GLY A 20 -8.56 9.82 -13.00
CA GLY A 20 -10.00 9.53 -12.93
C GLY A 20 -10.80 10.63 -12.23
N VAL A 21 -10.29 11.17 -11.11
CA VAL A 21 -10.99 12.24 -10.37
C VAL A 21 -10.92 13.56 -11.13
N ALA A 22 -9.77 13.89 -11.72
CA ALA A 22 -9.62 15.10 -12.53
C ALA A 22 -10.58 15.10 -13.73
N ARG A 23 -10.69 13.96 -14.43
CA ARG A 23 -11.63 13.79 -15.53
C ARG A 23 -13.08 13.97 -15.09
N TRP A 24 -13.48 13.24 -14.05
CA TRP A 24 -14.84 13.35 -13.51
C TRP A 24 -15.21 14.79 -13.14
N LEU A 25 -14.29 15.52 -12.49
CA LEU A 25 -14.52 16.91 -12.10
C LEU A 25 -14.74 17.80 -13.32
N VAL A 26 -13.86 17.70 -14.33
CA VAL A 26 -13.98 18.50 -15.56
C VAL A 26 -15.28 18.19 -16.29
N ASP A 27 -15.64 16.92 -16.43
CA ASP A 27 -16.91 16.52 -17.07
C ASP A 27 -18.12 17.13 -16.34
N ARG A 28 -18.11 17.16 -15.00
CA ARG A 28 -19.17 17.78 -14.19
C ARG A 28 -19.23 19.30 -14.28
N LEU A 29 -18.09 19.97 -14.44
CA LEU A 29 -18.05 21.41 -14.66
C LEU A 29 -18.57 21.77 -16.05
N HIS A 30 -18.24 20.96 -17.05
CA HIS A 30 -18.62 21.20 -18.44
C HIS A 30 -20.09 20.88 -18.73
N ALA A 31 -20.64 19.87 -18.04
CA ALA A 31 -22.04 19.48 -18.11
C ALA A 31 -22.61 19.24 -16.71
N PRO A 32 -23.00 20.30 -15.98
CA PRO A 32 -23.61 20.17 -14.67
C PRO A 32 -24.91 19.35 -14.73
N SER A 33 -25.16 18.52 -13.72
CA SER A 33 -26.44 17.81 -13.57
C SER A 33 -27.16 18.24 -12.30
N SER A 34 -28.36 17.68 -12.10
CA SER A 34 -29.05 17.76 -10.82
C SER A 34 -28.18 17.23 -9.68
N VAL A 35 -28.34 17.86 -8.52
CA VAL A 35 -27.74 17.40 -7.27
C VAL A 35 -28.45 16.13 -6.83
N VAL A 36 -27.70 15.04 -6.70
CA VAL A 36 -28.23 13.71 -6.34
C VAL A 36 -28.03 13.36 -4.86
N VAL A 37 -27.37 14.23 -4.11
CA VAL A 37 -27.04 14.00 -2.70
C VAL A 37 -28.02 14.78 -1.82
N GLN A 38 -28.61 14.08 -0.85
CA GLN A 38 -29.47 14.71 0.15
C GLN A 38 -28.65 15.70 0.98
N ASN A 39 -29.21 16.89 1.18
CA ASN A 39 -28.61 17.93 2.01
C ASN A 39 -29.61 18.45 3.02
N ARG A 40 -29.10 18.94 4.14
CA ARG A 40 -29.87 19.64 5.17
C ARG A 40 -29.22 20.98 5.48
N GLU A 41 -30.05 21.99 5.69
CA GLU A 41 -29.59 23.28 6.16
C GLU A 41 -29.30 23.22 7.66
N VAL A 42 -28.21 23.85 8.10
CA VAL A 42 -27.83 23.96 9.50
C VAL A 42 -27.57 25.42 9.86
N ARG A 43 -27.87 25.80 11.11
CA ARG A 43 -27.70 27.17 11.60
C ARG A 43 -26.27 27.48 12.02
N SER A 44 -25.58 26.48 12.56
CA SER A 44 -24.19 26.56 13.01
C SER A 44 -23.57 25.18 12.98
N LEU A 45 -22.24 25.14 12.99
CA LEU A 45 -21.45 23.92 13.02
C LEU A 45 -20.54 23.96 14.26
N ASP A 46 -20.66 22.97 15.14
CA ASP A 46 -19.71 22.80 16.25
C ASP A 46 -18.38 22.21 15.76
N ARG A 47 -18.41 21.55 14.60
CA ARG A 47 -17.26 20.94 13.92
C ARG A 47 -17.47 20.98 12.40
N TRP A 48 -16.36 21.08 11.66
CA TRP A 48 -16.36 20.92 10.21
C TRP A 48 -16.88 19.54 9.79
N PRO A 49 -17.94 19.47 8.97
CA PRO A 49 -18.41 18.21 8.40
C PRO A 49 -17.48 17.77 7.26
N ASP A 50 -17.60 16.50 6.87
CA ASP A 50 -16.84 15.94 5.75
C ASP A 50 -17.23 16.57 4.41
N ALA A 51 -18.48 17.03 4.28
CA ALA A 51 -18.95 17.69 3.08
C ALA A 51 -20.05 18.74 3.37
N ALA A 52 -19.81 19.98 2.95
CA ALA A 52 -20.75 21.08 3.08
C ALA A 52 -20.49 22.16 2.02
N TYR A 53 -21.50 22.99 1.78
CA TYR A 53 -21.38 24.23 1.01
C TYR A 53 -22.19 25.34 1.69
N GLY A 54 -21.92 26.59 1.34
CA GLY A 54 -22.65 27.73 1.89
C GLY A 54 -22.92 28.81 0.85
N GLU A 55 -24.05 29.49 1.01
CA GLU A 55 -24.50 30.59 0.17
C GLU A 55 -25.33 31.56 1.01
N GLY A 56 -25.05 32.87 0.91
CA GLY A 56 -25.86 33.90 1.58
C GLY A 56 -25.97 33.74 3.11
N GLY A 57 -24.90 33.29 3.77
CA GLY A 57 -24.89 33.06 5.23
C GLY A 57 -25.58 31.77 5.67
N ARG A 58 -26.08 30.95 4.74
CA ARG A 58 -26.66 29.64 5.03
C ARG A 58 -25.62 28.55 4.85
N ILE A 59 -25.68 27.53 5.70
CA ILE A 59 -24.79 26.36 5.63
C ILE A 59 -25.63 25.15 5.28
N ARG A 60 -25.20 24.39 4.27
CA ARG A 60 -25.81 23.14 3.84
C ARG A 60 -24.81 22.00 4.00
N VAL A 61 -25.18 21.01 4.80
CA VAL A 61 -24.39 19.80 5.01
C VAL A 61 -25.01 18.68 4.19
N PHE A 62 -24.18 17.83 3.59
CA PHE A 62 -24.64 16.72 2.78
C PHE A 62 -23.86 15.44 3.06
N GLU A 63 -24.52 14.31 2.87
CA GLU A 63 -23.93 12.99 3.09
C GLU A 63 -23.33 12.49 1.78
N ALA A 64 -22.10 12.93 1.49
CA ALA A 64 -21.33 12.44 0.37
C ALA A 64 -20.22 11.49 0.85
N SER A 65 -19.98 10.45 0.07
CA SER A 65 -18.76 9.65 0.22
C SER A 65 -17.57 10.35 -0.42
N ALA A 66 -16.35 9.93 -0.09
CA ALA A 66 -15.13 10.36 -0.79
C ALA A 66 -15.02 9.79 -2.23
N TRP A 67 -15.97 8.96 -2.65
CA TRP A 67 -15.98 8.28 -3.95
C TRP A 67 -17.04 8.89 -4.86
N PRO A 68 -16.66 9.78 -5.80
CA PRO A 68 -17.62 10.46 -6.66
C PRO A 68 -18.28 9.54 -7.69
N LEU A 69 -17.62 8.43 -8.02
CA LEU A 69 -18.08 7.40 -8.94
C LEU A 69 -17.84 6.02 -8.31
N ARG A 70 -18.78 5.10 -8.54
CA ARG A 70 -18.59 3.69 -8.24
C ARG A 70 -18.07 3.00 -9.50
N HIS A 71 -16.84 2.51 -9.43
CA HIS A 71 -16.24 1.67 -10.46
C HIS A 71 -16.17 0.23 -9.96
N ASP A 72 -16.11 -0.71 -10.91
CA ASP A 72 -15.81 -2.09 -10.59
C ASP A 72 -14.41 -2.19 -9.98
N TYR A 73 -14.30 -3.02 -8.94
CA TYR A 73 -13.02 -3.26 -8.30
C TYR A 73 -12.09 -3.99 -9.28
N ARG A 74 -10.90 -3.45 -9.49
CA ARG A 74 -9.81 -4.10 -10.22
C ARG A 74 -8.73 -4.50 -9.24
N HIS A 75 -8.36 -5.78 -9.26
CA HIS A 75 -7.34 -6.27 -8.36
C HIS A 75 -5.96 -5.80 -8.82
N LEU A 76 -5.05 -5.52 -7.88
CA LEU A 76 -3.70 -5.05 -8.24
C LEU A 76 -2.93 -6.08 -9.07
N LEU A 77 -3.19 -7.37 -8.84
CA LEU A 77 -2.61 -8.47 -9.61
C LEU A 77 -3.11 -8.55 -11.06
N ASP A 78 -4.21 -7.86 -11.39
CA ASP A 78 -4.66 -7.73 -12.78
C ASP A 78 -3.83 -6.70 -13.55
N LEU A 79 -3.07 -5.87 -12.82
CA LEU A 79 -2.26 -4.78 -13.37
C LEU A 79 -0.76 -5.06 -13.29
N LEU A 80 -0.33 -5.87 -12.33
CA LEU A 80 1.09 -6.13 -12.04
C LEU A 80 1.36 -7.63 -12.05
N ALA A 81 2.46 -8.03 -12.69
CA ALA A 81 3.01 -9.37 -12.55
C ALA A 81 3.94 -9.41 -11.31
N PRO A 82 3.60 -10.17 -10.24
CA PRO A 82 4.44 -10.22 -9.04
C PRO A 82 5.84 -10.75 -9.32
N SER A 83 5.96 -11.72 -10.23
CA SER A 83 7.25 -12.31 -10.65
C SER A 83 8.17 -11.31 -11.34
N GLU A 84 7.62 -10.24 -11.91
CA GLU A 84 8.39 -9.19 -12.60
C GLU A 84 8.65 -7.98 -11.71
N SER A 85 8.05 -7.94 -10.52
CA SER A 85 8.17 -6.83 -9.58
C SER A 85 9.41 -6.98 -8.72
N ALA A 86 10.27 -5.96 -8.70
CA ALA A 86 11.43 -5.94 -7.84
C ALA A 86 10.99 -5.91 -6.35
N PRO A 87 11.56 -6.76 -5.48
CA PRO A 87 11.29 -6.71 -4.05
C PRO A 87 11.63 -5.35 -3.43
N LEU A 88 10.90 -4.95 -2.40
CA LEU A 88 11.20 -3.72 -1.67
C LEU A 88 12.57 -3.83 -1.01
N SER A 89 13.44 -2.83 -1.24
CA SER A 89 14.71 -2.71 -0.51
C SER A 89 14.49 -2.62 1.01
N HIS A 90 15.49 -3.02 1.80
CA HIS A 90 15.49 -2.84 3.27
C HIS A 90 15.07 -1.42 3.68
N ARG A 91 15.70 -0.39 3.07
CA ARG A 91 15.38 1.01 3.36
C ARG A 91 13.92 1.36 3.07
N ALA A 92 13.38 0.87 1.94
CA ALA A 92 12.01 1.15 1.54
C ALA A 92 11.00 0.48 2.50
N ALA A 93 11.21 -0.79 2.82
CA ALA A 93 10.36 -1.56 3.72
C ALA A 93 10.38 -0.99 5.15
N SER A 94 11.56 -0.71 5.70
CA SER A 94 11.71 -0.14 7.05
C SER A 94 11.08 1.25 7.15
N GLY A 95 11.28 2.10 6.15
CA GLY A 95 10.66 3.43 6.11
C GLY A 95 9.13 3.37 5.95
N PHE A 96 8.60 2.36 5.25
CA PHE A 96 7.16 2.13 5.21
C PHE A 96 6.63 1.68 6.57
N LEU A 97 7.27 0.70 7.23
CA LEU A 97 6.86 0.22 8.55
C LEU A 97 6.83 1.35 9.60
N GLU A 98 7.85 2.22 9.61
CA GLU A 98 7.91 3.38 10.50
C GLU A 98 6.76 4.37 10.28
N ARG A 99 6.39 4.62 9.02
CA ARG A 99 5.23 5.47 8.71
C ARG A 99 3.91 4.79 9.05
N ALA A 100 3.79 3.50 8.75
CA ALA A 100 2.60 2.72 9.05
C ALA A 100 2.31 2.72 10.56
N SER A 101 3.33 2.51 11.40
CA SER A 101 3.18 2.50 12.87
C SER A 101 2.83 3.87 13.48
N ARG A 102 3.24 4.96 12.84
CA ARG A 102 2.87 6.33 13.25
C ARG A 102 1.51 6.79 12.69
N SER A 103 0.97 6.08 11.71
CA SER A 103 -0.30 6.45 11.08
C SER A 103 -1.49 6.04 11.95
N ARG A 104 -2.64 6.64 11.69
CA ARG A 104 -3.94 6.21 12.27
C ARG A 104 -4.64 5.16 11.40
N LEU A 105 -3.99 4.65 10.36
CA LEU A 105 -4.55 3.67 9.44
C LEU A 105 -4.59 2.28 10.11
N LYS A 106 -5.61 1.50 9.79
CA LYS A 106 -5.73 0.12 10.25
C LYS A 106 -5.05 -0.80 9.24
N PHE A 107 -4.15 -1.63 9.73
CA PHE A 107 -3.46 -2.66 8.95
C PHE A 107 -3.83 -4.03 9.48
N LEU A 108 -3.81 -5.04 8.60
CA LEU A 108 -3.92 -6.43 9.03
C LEU A 108 -2.66 -6.79 9.85
N PRO A 109 -2.81 -7.39 11.06
CA PRO A 109 -1.65 -7.77 11.87
C PRO A 109 -0.68 -8.70 11.14
N ALA A 110 -1.20 -9.65 10.36
CA ALA A 110 -0.39 -10.56 9.53
C ALA A 110 0.48 -9.79 8.52
N PHE A 111 -0.09 -8.81 7.82
CA PHE A 111 0.67 -7.97 6.89
C PHE A 111 1.83 -7.24 7.57
N LEU A 112 1.65 -6.73 8.79
CA LEU A 112 2.73 -6.09 9.53
C LEU A 112 3.78 -7.09 10.03
N ALA A 113 3.41 -8.34 10.28
CA ALA A 113 4.35 -9.42 10.60
C ALA A 113 5.19 -9.78 9.37
N ASP A 114 4.55 -10.05 8.23
CA ASP A 114 5.21 -10.36 6.95
C ASP A 114 6.21 -9.25 6.57
N LEU A 115 5.83 -7.98 6.77
CA LEU A 115 6.71 -6.85 6.49
C LEU A 115 7.95 -6.81 7.39
N LYS A 116 7.83 -7.19 8.67
CA LYS A 116 8.98 -7.26 9.60
C LYS A 116 9.92 -8.39 9.20
N GLU A 117 9.37 -9.55 8.84
CA GLU A 117 10.15 -10.68 8.34
C GLU A 117 10.90 -10.30 7.06
N HIS A 118 10.24 -9.63 6.12
CA HIS A 118 10.86 -9.11 4.90
C HIS A 118 12.01 -8.14 5.20
N ILE A 119 11.87 -7.26 6.21
CA ILE A 119 12.94 -6.35 6.63
C ILE A 119 14.16 -7.13 7.15
N VAL A 120 13.95 -8.16 7.98
CA VAL A 120 15.04 -9.02 8.49
C VAL A 120 15.74 -9.73 7.32
N PHE A 121 14.96 -10.34 6.41
CA PHE A 121 15.48 -11.00 5.22
C PHE A 121 16.34 -10.04 4.37
N MET A 122 15.84 -8.83 4.09
CA MET A 122 16.54 -7.84 3.26
C MET A 122 17.78 -7.23 3.95
N ARG A 123 17.90 -7.34 5.28
CA ARG A 123 19.09 -6.93 6.03
C ARG A 123 20.24 -7.93 5.87
N GLY A 124 19.95 -9.16 5.46
CA GLY A 124 20.91 -10.26 5.43
C GLY A 124 21.07 -10.97 6.78
N ASP A 125 20.18 -10.71 7.74
CA ASP A 125 20.13 -11.48 8.98
C ASP A 125 19.47 -12.83 8.64
N PRO A 126 20.14 -13.98 8.86
CA PRO A 126 19.54 -15.26 8.58
C PRO A 126 18.28 -15.44 9.45
N SER A 127 17.19 -15.89 8.81
CA SER A 127 15.98 -16.32 9.52
C SER A 127 16.37 -17.27 10.65
N PRO A 128 15.78 -17.15 11.86
CA PRO A 128 16.09 -18.01 13.00
C PRO A 128 15.88 -19.51 12.71
N GLU A 129 15.13 -19.86 11.67
CA GLU A 129 14.94 -21.25 11.21
C GLU A 129 16.15 -21.85 10.48
N SER A 130 17.15 -21.06 10.07
CA SER A 130 18.34 -21.58 9.39
C SER A 130 19.40 -22.18 10.33
N LYS A 131 19.21 -22.13 11.65
CA LYS A 131 20.15 -22.67 12.65
C LYS A 131 19.61 -23.94 13.32
N SER A 132 19.46 -25.04 12.59
CA SER A 132 19.50 -26.39 13.18
C SER A 132 19.42 -27.51 12.13
N THR A 133 20.57 -28.12 11.81
CA THR A 133 20.79 -29.57 11.80
C THR A 133 22.30 -29.80 11.61
N PRO A 134 23.06 -30.26 12.62
CA PRO A 134 24.41 -30.74 12.38
C PRO A 134 24.34 -32.07 11.62
N ALA A 135 25.12 -32.18 10.55
CA ALA A 135 25.24 -33.39 9.74
C ALA A 135 25.62 -34.59 10.61
N ARG A 136 24.71 -35.57 10.71
CA ARG A 136 24.98 -36.87 11.30
C ARG A 136 26.01 -37.57 10.40
N ARG A 137 27.25 -37.65 10.86
CA ARG A 137 28.33 -38.40 10.21
C ARG A 137 27.90 -39.87 10.18
N LEU A 138 27.54 -40.36 8.98
CA LEU A 138 27.31 -41.78 8.74
C LEU A 138 28.67 -42.47 8.74
N ASP A 139 28.98 -43.15 9.85
CA ASP A 139 30.04 -44.14 9.92
C ASP A 139 29.61 -45.34 9.07
N THR A 140 30.30 -45.56 7.95
CA THR A 140 30.10 -46.73 7.09
C THR A 140 31.32 -47.62 7.22
N GLY A 141 31.07 -48.80 7.77
CA GLY A 141 32.07 -49.74 8.23
C GLY A 141 33.06 -50.21 7.17
N ARG A 142 34.29 -50.46 7.62
CA ARG A 142 35.27 -51.28 6.93
C ARG A 142 35.36 -52.61 7.66
N THR A 143 34.65 -53.61 7.16
CA THR A 143 34.95 -55.02 7.41
C THR A 143 35.80 -55.51 6.25
N GLN A 144 37.05 -55.91 6.51
CA GLN A 144 37.86 -56.67 5.56
C GLN A 144 38.17 -58.02 6.19
N HIS A 145 37.57 -59.06 5.62
CA HIS A 145 38.02 -60.45 5.69
C HIS A 145 38.87 -60.74 4.45
N ALA A 146 40.06 -61.30 4.66
CA ALA A 146 40.83 -62.15 3.72
C ALA A 146 41.83 -62.93 4.61
N VAL A 147 41.73 -64.25 4.84
CA VAL A 147 42.29 -65.36 4.02
C VAL A 147 43.50 -64.90 3.20
N ASP A 148 44.73 -65.31 3.46
CA ASP A 148 45.26 -66.64 3.83
C ASP A 148 46.30 -66.60 4.97
#